data_AF-A0A0G0KC15-F1
#
_entry.id   AF-A0A0G0KC15-F1
#
_cell.length_a   1.000
_cell.length_b   1.000
_cell.length_c   1.000
_cell.angle_alpha   90.00
_cell.angle_beta   90.00
_cell.angle_gamma   90.00
#
_symmetry.space_group_name_H-M   'P 1'
#
loop_
_entity.id
_entity.type
_entity.pdbx_description
1 polymer ?
#
loop_
_entity_poly.entity_id
_entity_poly.type
_entity_poly.pdbx_seq_one_letter_code
_entity_poly.pdbx_strand_id
1 'polypeptide(L)'
;MKKILISLAVIAVVSAIGFGATTAYFSDTETSSGNTFTAGSLDLNLNKDSAYTIAAANLFTESNMAPGVSVGPKTLYFRNNGTIAGKVKLNTSYVNADGTPNAVDVSDDDYAKNLLVVSGVTDTIAVQGYWAQHIITTNYSGNAGNAVTDGAVYDMGSGVYVPTVYGLKGITLYFDDGVTPFIWNAGITHDVALTLQLSPAADNNYQSDGVAVTLTATMAQWEDASF
;
A
#
# COMPACT_ATOMS: atom_id res chain seq x y z
N MET A 1 83.04 8.73 -19.12
CA MET A 1 82.30 8.40 -17.88
C MET A 1 81.51 9.57 -17.30
N LYS A 2 82.10 10.77 -17.08
CA LYS A 2 81.38 11.94 -16.51
C LYS A 2 80.08 12.34 -17.23
N LYS A 3 80.03 12.26 -18.58
CA LYS A 3 78.84 12.62 -19.38
C LYS A 3 77.64 11.69 -19.17
N ILE A 4 77.88 10.41 -18.88
CA ILE A 4 76.83 9.41 -18.65
C ILE A 4 76.19 9.59 -17.26
N LEU A 5 77.01 9.90 -16.26
CA LEU A 5 76.52 10.21 -14.91
C LEU A 5 75.67 11.48 -14.89
N ILE A 6 76.06 12.50 -15.67
CA ILE A 6 75.29 13.74 -15.81
C ILE A 6 73.95 13.45 -16.50
N SER A 7 73.93 12.67 -17.58
CA SER A 7 72.69 12.28 -18.27
C SER A 7 71.72 11.54 -17.34
N LEU A 8 72.24 10.57 -16.57
CA LEU A 8 71.42 9.79 -15.64
C LEU A 8 70.87 10.64 -14.49
N ALA A 9 71.66 11.60 -14.00
CA ALA A 9 71.20 12.56 -12.98
C ALA A 9 70.07 13.45 -13.50
N VAL A 10 70.16 13.92 -14.75
CA VAL A 10 69.09 14.73 -15.37
C VAL A 10 67.82 13.91 -15.54
N ILE A 11 67.91 12.66 -15.99
CA ILE A 11 66.74 11.77 -16.13
C ILE A 11 66.07 11.55 -14.76
N ALA A 12 66.84 11.23 -13.73
CA ALA A 12 66.31 11.02 -12.38
C ALA A 12 65.58 12.27 -11.84
N VAL A 13 66.12 13.46 -12.07
CA VAL A 13 65.50 14.72 -11.67
C VAL A 13 64.19 14.97 -12.42
N VAL A 14 64.19 14.80 -13.75
CA VAL A 14 62.98 14.98 -14.57
C VAL A 14 61.89 13.99 -14.18
N SER A 15 62.25 12.73 -13.95
CA SER A 15 61.30 11.70 -13.49
C SER A 15 60.73 12.02 -12.11
N ALA A 16 61.55 12.48 -11.16
CA ALA A 16 61.09 12.88 -9.83
C ALA A 16 60.11 14.06 -9.87
N ILE A 17 60.41 15.07 -10.70
CA ILE A 17 59.54 16.24 -10.91
C ILE A 17 58.21 15.81 -11.56
N GLY A 18 58.27 14.99 -12.61
CA GLY A 18 57.07 14.51 -13.31
C GLY A 18 56.17 13.69 -12.40
N PHE A 19 56.72 12.75 -11.63
CA PHE A 19 55.97 11.92 -10.69
C PHE A 19 55.38 12.75 -9.54
N GLY A 20 56.15 13.67 -8.96
CA GLY A 20 55.69 14.54 -7.87
C GLY A 20 54.60 15.53 -8.30
N ALA A 21 54.73 16.12 -9.49
CA ALA A 21 53.74 17.06 -10.01
C ALA A 21 52.42 16.37 -10.41
N THR A 22 52.49 15.20 -11.06
CA THR A 22 51.30 14.47 -11.50
C THR A 22 50.57 13.81 -10.33
N THR A 23 51.28 13.27 -9.34
CA THR A 23 50.63 12.76 -8.12
C THR A 23 49.91 13.87 -7.38
N ALA A 24 50.54 15.04 -7.19
CA ALA A 24 49.89 16.19 -6.55
C ALA A 24 48.66 16.70 -7.30
N TYR A 25 48.67 16.70 -8.64
CA TYR A 25 47.54 17.16 -9.45
C TYR A 25 46.32 16.21 -9.40
N PHE A 26 46.54 14.89 -9.35
CA PHE A 26 45.46 13.89 -9.30
C PHE A 26 45.08 13.45 -7.88
N SER A 27 45.87 13.82 -6.86
CA SER A 27 45.56 13.55 -5.45
C SER A 27 44.94 14.74 -4.73
N ASP A 28 44.75 15.88 -5.40
CA ASP A 28 44.17 17.03 -4.72
C ASP A 28 42.72 16.74 -4.33
N THR A 29 42.39 17.08 -3.08
CA THR A 29 41.07 16.84 -2.51
C THR A 29 40.25 18.10 -2.65
N GLU A 30 39.51 18.19 -3.75
CA GLU A 30 38.57 19.28 -3.98
C GLU A 30 37.38 19.13 -3.02
N THR A 31 37.32 20.00 -2.01
CA THR A 31 36.19 20.04 -1.08
C THR A 31 35.06 20.81 -1.74
N SER A 32 34.03 20.10 -2.23
CA SER A 32 32.80 20.73 -2.71
C SER A 32 31.96 21.18 -1.51
N SER A 33 32.23 22.40 -1.03
CA SER A 33 31.52 23.04 0.09
C SER A 33 30.26 23.76 -0.39
N GLY A 34 29.15 23.59 0.33
CA GLY A 34 27.85 24.23 0.00
C GLY A 34 26.85 23.30 -0.68
N ASN A 35 27.18 22.03 -0.90
CA ASN A 35 26.21 21.03 -1.33
C ASN A 35 25.24 20.73 -0.18
N THR A 36 23.95 20.91 -0.43
CA THR A 36 22.88 20.47 0.47
C THR A 36 22.27 19.20 -0.10
N PHE A 37 22.51 18.06 0.53
CA PHE A 37 21.79 16.83 0.22
C PHE A 37 20.48 16.84 1.01
N THR A 38 19.41 17.36 0.41
CA THR A 38 18.07 17.26 1.00
C THR A 38 17.49 15.89 0.67
N ALA A 39 17.44 15.00 1.65
CA ALA A 39 16.72 13.74 1.50
C ALA A 39 15.21 14.01 1.39
N GLY A 40 14.55 13.33 0.44
CA GLY A 40 13.11 13.24 0.40
C GLY A 40 12.56 12.48 1.60
N SER A 41 11.31 12.75 1.99
CA SER A 41 10.59 12.05 3.05
C SER A 41 9.35 11.37 2.49
N LEU A 42 9.04 10.19 3.01
CA LEU A 42 7.76 9.51 2.80
C LEU A 42 6.98 9.57 4.11
N ASP A 43 5.76 10.06 4.04
CA ASP A 43 4.86 10.13 5.20
C ASP A 43 3.43 9.93 4.71
N LEU A 44 2.90 8.71 4.91
CA LEU A 44 1.54 8.36 4.53
C LEU A 44 0.61 8.50 5.72
N ASN A 45 -0.39 9.34 5.58
CA ASN A 45 -1.41 9.55 6.59
C ASN A 45 -2.76 9.00 6.14
N LEU A 46 -3.38 8.13 6.95
CA LEU A 46 -4.71 7.58 6.67
C LEU A 46 -5.89 8.52 7.02
N ASN A 47 -5.61 9.81 7.15
CA ASN A 47 -6.58 10.85 7.45
C ASN A 47 -6.30 12.07 6.58
N LYS A 48 -7.40 12.71 6.15
CA LYS A 48 -7.40 13.87 5.26
C LYS A 48 -6.64 15.08 5.83
N ASP A 49 -6.78 15.36 7.13
CA ASP A 49 -6.47 16.69 7.68
C ASP A 49 -5.47 16.70 8.85
N SER A 50 -4.90 15.55 9.24
CA SER A 50 -4.06 15.48 10.43
C SER A 50 -2.58 15.86 10.21
N ALA A 51 -2.04 16.61 11.17
CA ALA A 51 -0.59 16.82 11.36
C ALA A 51 0.14 15.58 11.90
N TYR A 52 -0.59 14.50 12.19
CA TYR A 52 -0.09 13.25 12.76
C TYR A 52 -0.32 12.10 11.81
N THR A 53 0.72 11.34 11.50
CA THR A 53 0.66 10.12 10.68
C THR A 53 -0.20 9.05 11.36
N ILE A 54 -1.33 8.71 10.75
CA ILE A 54 -2.13 7.54 11.15
C ILE A 54 -1.79 6.40 10.19
N ALA A 55 -1.14 5.35 10.71
CA ALA A 55 -0.77 4.17 9.93
C ALA A 55 -1.83 3.05 9.99
N ALA A 56 -2.80 3.16 10.90
CA ALA A 56 -3.89 2.21 11.09
C ALA A 56 -5.22 2.94 11.30
N ALA A 57 -6.25 2.57 10.54
CA ALA A 57 -7.58 3.16 10.61
C ALA A 57 -8.64 2.09 10.91
N ASN A 58 -9.39 2.28 11.99
CA ASN A 58 -10.59 1.50 12.29
C ASN A 58 -11.70 1.98 11.35
N LEU A 59 -11.85 1.30 10.21
CA LEU A 59 -12.78 1.73 9.18
C LEU A 59 -14.22 1.42 9.57
N PHE A 60 -14.48 0.21 10.09
CA PHE A 60 -15.80 -0.21 10.56
C PHE A 60 -15.78 -0.62 12.02
N THR A 61 -16.87 -0.34 12.73
CA THR A 61 -17.13 -0.79 14.10
C THR A 61 -18.63 -0.92 14.24
N GLU A 62 -19.15 -1.97 13.61
CA GLU A 62 -20.59 -2.19 13.47
C GLU A 62 -21.03 -3.28 14.44
N SER A 63 -22.29 -3.19 14.87
CA SER A 63 -22.94 -4.16 15.75
C SER A 63 -24.37 -4.36 15.28
N ASN A 64 -25.00 -5.47 15.67
CA ASN A 64 -26.40 -5.74 15.37
C ASN A 64 -26.70 -5.75 13.86
N MET A 65 -25.77 -6.26 13.05
CA MET A 65 -25.97 -6.39 11.60
C MET A 65 -27.05 -7.44 11.31
N ALA A 66 -27.79 -7.23 10.22
CA ALA A 66 -28.82 -8.16 9.77
C ALA A 66 -28.62 -8.52 8.30
N PRO A 67 -28.98 -9.74 7.87
CA PRO A 67 -28.84 -10.16 6.48
C PRO A 67 -29.48 -9.16 5.50
N GLY A 68 -28.72 -8.79 4.47
CA GLY A 68 -29.12 -7.81 3.45
C GLY A 68 -29.02 -6.34 3.88
N VAL A 69 -28.69 -6.04 5.14
CA VAL A 69 -28.49 -4.65 5.58
C VAL A 69 -27.07 -4.20 5.27
N SER A 70 -26.99 -3.03 4.62
CA SER A 70 -25.71 -2.39 4.28
C SER A 70 -25.33 -1.32 5.31
N VAL A 71 -24.03 -1.16 5.53
CA VAL A 71 -23.41 -0.17 6.42
C VAL A 71 -22.32 0.59 5.67
N GLY A 72 -22.30 1.91 5.83
CA GLY A 72 -21.44 2.83 5.07
C GLY A 72 -22.22 3.74 4.10
N PRO A 73 -21.55 4.40 3.14
CA PRO A 73 -20.13 4.27 2.87
C PRO A 73 -19.27 4.86 4.00
N LYS A 74 -18.13 4.23 4.28
CA LYS A 74 -17.08 4.79 5.14
C LYS A 74 -15.83 5.04 4.32
N THR A 75 -15.27 6.22 4.49
CA THR A 75 -14.15 6.69 3.68
C THR A 75 -12.85 6.59 4.46
N LEU A 76 -11.89 5.89 3.87
CA LEU A 76 -10.49 5.93 4.22
C LEU A 76 -9.80 6.97 3.34
N TYR A 77 -9.11 7.91 3.96
CA TYR A 77 -8.25 8.83 3.23
C TYR A 77 -6.86 8.26 3.23
N PHE A 78 -6.07 8.66 2.24
CA PHE A 78 -4.66 8.59 2.35
C PHE A 78 -4.09 9.90 1.84
N ARG A 79 -3.00 10.34 2.47
CA ARG A 79 -2.40 11.62 2.17
C ARG A 79 -0.89 11.45 2.26
N ASN A 80 -0.20 11.85 1.21
CA ASN A 80 1.26 11.91 1.25
C ASN A 80 1.68 13.26 1.85
N ASN A 81 1.98 13.27 3.14
CA ASN A 81 2.56 14.40 3.85
C ASN A 81 4.07 14.54 3.63
N GLY A 82 4.68 13.57 2.94
CA GLY A 82 6.10 13.58 2.59
C GLY A 82 6.42 14.56 1.46
N THR A 83 7.67 14.50 1.01
CA THR A 83 8.21 15.40 -0.02
C THR A 83 8.51 14.71 -1.34
N ILE A 84 8.35 13.39 -1.41
CA ILE A 84 8.53 12.59 -2.64
C ILE A 84 7.34 11.67 -2.86
N ALA A 85 7.10 11.30 -4.12
CA ALA A 85 6.03 10.39 -4.47
C ALA A 85 6.32 8.95 -4.00
N GLY A 86 5.27 8.16 -3.84
CA GLY A 86 5.40 6.77 -3.42
C GLY A 86 4.23 5.90 -3.86
N LYS A 87 4.35 4.62 -3.54
CA LYS A 87 3.30 3.60 -3.66
C LYS A 87 2.87 3.11 -2.29
N VAL A 88 1.61 2.72 -2.17
CA VAL A 88 0.99 2.28 -0.91
C VAL A 88 0.63 0.80 -0.99
N LYS A 89 0.86 0.09 0.11
CA LYS A 89 0.45 -1.28 0.39
C LYS A 89 -0.56 -1.25 1.53
N LEU A 90 -1.71 -1.87 1.31
CA LEU A 90 -2.75 -2.04 2.32
C LEU A 90 -2.73 -3.44 2.92
N ASN A 91 -3.11 -3.54 4.19
CA ASN A 91 -3.44 -4.80 4.83
C ASN A 91 -4.69 -4.63 5.70
N THR A 92 -5.57 -5.61 5.64
CA THR A 92 -6.86 -5.61 6.36
C THR A 92 -6.83 -6.65 7.48
N SER A 93 -7.36 -6.26 8.63
CA SER A 93 -7.66 -7.15 9.76
C SER A 93 -9.07 -6.91 10.23
N TYR A 94 -9.68 -7.92 10.84
CA TYR A 94 -11.03 -7.84 11.35
C TYR A 94 -11.22 -8.74 12.56
N VAL A 95 -12.22 -8.41 13.36
CA VAL A 95 -12.66 -9.17 14.53
C VAL A 95 -14.18 -9.19 14.52
N ASN A 96 -14.77 -10.39 14.66
CA ASN A 96 -16.19 -10.56 14.92
C ASN A 96 -16.50 -10.00 16.32
N ALA A 97 -17.60 -9.26 16.42
CA ALA A 97 -18.19 -8.90 17.70
C ALA A 97 -19.56 -9.55 17.83
N ASP A 98 -19.64 -10.66 18.56
CA ASP A 98 -20.91 -11.34 18.85
C ASP A 98 -21.94 -10.37 19.46
N GLY A 99 -23.19 -10.49 19.01
CA GLY A 99 -24.26 -9.62 19.48
C GLY A 99 -25.51 -10.36 19.91
N THR A 100 -26.21 -9.80 20.89
CA THR A 100 -27.46 -10.38 21.41
C THR A 100 -28.63 -10.07 20.48
N PRO A 101 -29.59 -11.01 20.26
CA PRO A 101 -29.80 -12.27 20.97
C PRO A 101 -29.11 -13.49 20.33
N ASN A 102 -28.21 -13.32 19.36
CA ASN A 102 -27.46 -14.45 18.83
C ASN A 102 -26.52 -15.01 19.91
N ALA A 103 -26.53 -16.32 20.07
CA ALA A 103 -25.70 -17.04 21.03
C ALA A 103 -24.73 -18.00 20.33
N VAL A 104 -24.75 -18.02 18.99
CA VAL A 104 -23.82 -18.79 18.17
C VAL A 104 -22.59 -17.92 17.95
N ASP A 105 -21.49 -18.32 18.58
CA ASP A 105 -20.17 -17.73 18.35
C ASP A 105 -19.60 -18.33 17.06
N VAL A 106 -19.50 -17.48 16.04
CA VAL A 106 -18.87 -17.82 14.76
C VAL A 106 -17.45 -17.25 14.72
N SER A 107 -16.54 -17.94 14.05
CA SER A 107 -15.17 -17.43 13.94
C SER A 107 -15.13 -16.10 13.17
N ASP A 108 -14.16 -15.24 13.49
CA ASP A 108 -13.89 -13.99 12.76
C ASP A 108 -13.89 -14.20 11.24
N ASP A 109 -13.24 -15.28 10.78
CA ASP A 109 -13.10 -15.60 9.37
C ASP A 109 -14.43 -16.06 8.76
N ASP A 110 -15.25 -16.81 9.49
CA ASP A 110 -16.56 -17.26 8.98
C ASP A 110 -17.57 -16.11 8.92
N TYR A 111 -17.53 -15.20 9.89
CA TYR A 111 -18.31 -13.96 9.81
C TYR A 111 -17.86 -13.09 8.63
N ALA A 112 -16.55 -12.88 8.48
CA ALA A 112 -15.99 -12.04 7.43
C ALA A 112 -16.24 -12.58 6.00
N LYS A 113 -16.38 -13.90 5.82
CA LYS A 113 -16.79 -14.52 4.53
C LYS A 113 -18.25 -14.21 4.17
N ASN A 114 -19.09 -13.90 5.15
CA ASN A 114 -20.48 -13.51 4.92
C ASN A 114 -20.65 -12.00 4.78
N LEU A 115 -19.59 -11.22 4.95
CA LEU A 115 -19.65 -9.76 4.88
C LEU A 115 -19.16 -9.27 3.51
N LEU A 116 -20.11 -8.90 2.65
CA LEU A 116 -19.89 -8.52 1.26
C LEU A 116 -19.41 -7.07 1.15
N VAL A 117 -18.50 -6.80 0.21
CA VAL A 117 -18.07 -5.46 -0.18
C VAL A 117 -18.87 -5.02 -1.40
N VAL A 118 -19.98 -4.33 -1.18
CA VAL A 118 -21.01 -4.07 -2.21
C VAL A 118 -20.83 -2.77 -2.97
N SER A 119 -19.99 -1.86 -2.47
CA SER A 119 -19.50 -0.73 -3.25
C SER A 119 -18.20 -0.20 -2.67
N GLY A 120 -17.41 0.45 -3.53
CA GLY A 120 -16.26 1.21 -3.06
C GLY A 120 -15.69 2.15 -4.09
N VAL A 121 -15.74 3.44 -3.78
CA VAL A 121 -15.41 4.55 -4.69
C VAL A 121 -13.98 4.99 -4.43
N THR A 122 -13.26 5.41 -5.47
CA THR A 122 -11.93 6.03 -5.33
C THR A 122 -11.93 7.40 -5.98
N ASP A 123 -11.49 8.44 -5.27
CA ASP A 123 -11.24 9.77 -5.86
C ASP A 123 -12.38 10.30 -6.74
N THR A 124 -13.63 10.16 -6.28
CA THR A 124 -14.85 10.53 -7.03
C THR A 124 -15.13 9.74 -8.33
N ILE A 125 -14.32 8.73 -8.68
CA ILE A 125 -14.61 7.76 -9.74
C ILE A 125 -15.38 6.60 -9.12
N ALA A 126 -16.66 6.47 -9.50
CA ALA A 126 -17.49 5.34 -9.12
C ALA A 126 -17.08 4.10 -9.92
N VAL A 127 -16.15 3.33 -9.39
CA VAL A 127 -15.98 1.92 -9.76
C VAL A 127 -16.60 1.09 -8.65
N GLN A 128 -17.27 -0.02 -8.95
CA GLN A 128 -17.73 -0.89 -7.86
C GLN A 128 -16.52 -1.45 -7.15
N GLY A 129 -16.25 -0.97 -5.94
CA GLY A 129 -15.28 -1.56 -5.04
C GLY A 129 -13.87 -1.58 -5.62
N TYR A 130 -13.41 -0.58 -6.39
CA TYR A 130 -12.18 -0.63 -7.22
C TYR A 130 -11.02 -1.47 -6.65
N TRP A 131 -10.72 -1.28 -5.37
CA TRP A 131 -9.66 -1.97 -4.65
C TRP A 131 -10.04 -3.37 -4.15
N ALA A 132 -11.29 -3.60 -3.75
CA ALA A 132 -11.85 -4.93 -3.51
C ALA A 132 -12.08 -5.71 -4.82
N GLN A 133 -12.36 -5.02 -5.92
CA GLN A 133 -12.45 -5.57 -7.27
C GLN A 133 -11.05 -5.94 -7.78
N HIS A 134 -9.98 -5.30 -7.30
CA HIS A 134 -8.60 -5.70 -7.60
C HIS A 134 -8.34 -7.17 -7.18
N ILE A 135 -8.92 -7.63 -6.07
CA ILE A 135 -8.95 -9.05 -5.67
C ILE A 135 -9.44 -9.92 -6.83
N ILE A 136 -10.52 -9.46 -7.47
CA ILE A 136 -11.16 -10.13 -8.59
C ILE A 136 -10.47 -9.83 -9.92
N THR A 137 -9.58 -8.85 -10.08
CA THR A 137 -8.94 -8.58 -11.40
C THR A 137 -7.53 -9.16 -11.51
N THR A 138 -6.73 -9.15 -10.45
CA THR A 138 -5.36 -9.69 -10.49
C THR A 138 -5.29 -11.20 -10.29
N ASN A 139 -6.23 -11.78 -9.53
CA ASN A 139 -6.26 -13.23 -9.28
C ASN A 139 -7.22 -14.00 -10.20
N TYR A 140 -8.04 -13.28 -10.98
CA TYR A 140 -9.03 -13.82 -11.92
C TYR A 140 -8.58 -13.66 -13.38
N SER A 141 -7.37 -14.11 -13.71
CA SER A 141 -7.06 -14.39 -15.11
C SER A 141 -7.84 -15.64 -15.58
N GLY A 142 -9.19 -15.56 -15.60
CA GLY A 142 -10.09 -16.57 -16.15
C GLY A 142 -10.43 -17.78 -15.26
N ASN A 143 -10.18 -17.74 -13.94
CA ASN A 143 -10.49 -18.89 -13.05
C ASN A 143 -11.36 -18.52 -11.84
N ALA A 144 -12.65 -18.85 -11.95
CA ALA A 144 -13.65 -18.81 -10.88
C ALA A 144 -13.22 -19.45 -9.55
N GLY A 145 -12.45 -20.54 -9.60
CA GLY A 145 -12.00 -21.23 -8.39
C GLY A 145 -11.02 -20.40 -7.54
N ASN A 146 -10.24 -19.53 -8.18
CA ASN A 146 -9.27 -18.68 -7.48
C ASN A 146 -9.99 -17.57 -6.71
N ALA A 147 -10.99 -16.93 -7.33
CA ALA A 147 -11.76 -15.87 -6.67
C ALA A 147 -12.44 -16.35 -5.38
N VAL A 148 -13.00 -17.57 -5.37
CA VAL A 148 -13.61 -18.14 -4.15
C VAL A 148 -12.55 -18.47 -3.10
N THR A 149 -11.40 -18.99 -3.53
CA THR A 149 -10.27 -19.27 -2.65
C THR A 149 -9.74 -17.98 -2.00
N ASP A 150 -9.75 -16.89 -2.75
CA ASP A 150 -9.30 -15.56 -2.31
C ASP A 150 -10.42 -14.74 -1.64
N GLY A 151 -11.53 -15.40 -1.27
CA GLY A 151 -12.56 -14.78 -0.44
C GLY A 151 -13.60 -13.93 -1.19
N ALA A 152 -13.90 -14.23 -2.44
CA ALA A 152 -15.09 -13.74 -3.12
C ALA A 152 -16.24 -14.76 -3.07
N VAL A 153 -17.48 -14.28 -3.10
CA VAL A 153 -18.69 -15.11 -3.19
C VAL A 153 -19.37 -14.86 -4.54
N TYR A 154 -19.85 -15.91 -5.19
CA TYR A 154 -20.62 -15.77 -6.43
C TYR A 154 -22.04 -15.31 -6.12
N ASP A 155 -22.40 -14.10 -6.55
CA ASP A 155 -23.78 -13.62 -6.47
C ASP A 155 -24.57 -14.14 -7.67
N MET A 156 -25.51 -15.06 -7.41
CA MET A 156 -26.38 -15.63 -8.44
C MET A 156 -27.35 -14.62 -9.05
N GLY A 157 -27.65 -13.52 -8.34
CA GLY A 157 -28.55 -12.48 -8.82
C GLY A 157 -27.91 -11.59 -9.88
N SER A 158 -26.67 -11.13 -9.64
CA SER A 158 -25.91 -10.31 -10.59
C SER A 158 -25.06 -11.13 -11.58
N GLY A 159 -24.78 -12.40 -11.27
CA GLY A 159 -23.89 -13.26 -12.07
C GLY A 159 -22.41 -12.88 -11.94
N VAL A 160 -22.04 -12.17 -10.88
CA VAL A 160 -20.70 -11.60 -10.66
C VAL A 160 -20.15 -12.09 -9.32
N TYR A 161 -18.83 -12.25 -9.23
CA TYR A 161 -18.15 -12.47 -7.96
C TYR A 161 -18.13 -11.17 -7.15
N VAL A 162 -18.54 -11.23 -5.89
CA VAL A 162 -18.54 -10.11 -4.95
C VAL A 162 -17.45 -10.37 -3.92
N PRO A 163 -16.51 -9.43 -3.69
CA PRO A 163 -15.49 -9.58 -2.66
C PRO A 163 -16.12 -9.62 -1.27
N THR A 164 -15.48 -10.32 -0.34
CA THR A 164 -15.85 -10.29 1.07
C THR A 164 -14.78 -9.59 1.90
N VAL A 165 -15.11 -9.22 3.12
CA VAL A 165 -14.11 -8.73 4.08
C VAL A 165 -13.05 -9.79 4.36
N TYR A 166 -13.41 -11.08 4.33
CA TYR A 166 -12.42 -12.16 4.43
C TYR A 166 -11.41 -12.09 3.30
N GLY A 167 -11.86 -11.87 2.07
CA GLY A 167 -10.98 -11.72 0.92
C GLY A 167 -10.02 -10.55 1.06
N LEU A 168 -10.40 -9.49 1.77
CA LEU A 168 -9.48 -8.36 2.04
C LEU A 168 -8.33 -8.73 3.00
N LYS A 169 -8.40 -9.86 3.73
CA LYS A 169 -7.34 -10.35 4.62
C LYS A 169 -6.16 -10.84 3.79
N GLY A 170 -4.99 -10.23 4.01
CA GLY A 170 -3.76 -10.67 3.35
C GLY A 170 -3.61 -10.23 1.90
N ILE A 171 -4.56 -9.43 1.38
CA ILE A 171 -4.38 -8.80 0.08
C ILE A 171 -3.59 -7.53 0.29
N THR A 172 -2.37 -7.56 -0.23
CA THR A 172 -1.69 -6.32 -0.55
C THR A 172 -2.33 -5.74 -1.80
N LEU A 173 -2.91 -4.56 -1.64
CA LEU A 173 -3.21 -3.71 -2.78
C LEU A 173 -1.99 -2.84 -3.04
N TYR A 174 -1.39 -3.07 -4.20
CA TYR A 174 -0.49 -2.14 -4.82
C TYR A 174 -1.35 -1.22 -5.66
N PHE A 175 -1.27 0.08 -5.43
CA PHE A 175 -1.98 1.06 -6.27
C PHE A 175 -1.27 1.26 -7.63
N ASP A 176 -0.63 0.21 -8.16
CA ASP A 176 -0.07 0.10 -9.50
C ASP A 176 -0.80 -1.03 -10.23
N ASP A 177 -1.69 -0.68 -11.17
CA ASP A 177 -2.49 -1.65 -11.91
C ASP A 177 -1.81 -2.15 -13.20
N GLY A 178 -0.54 -1.77 -13.42
CA GLY A 178 0.21 -2.12 -14.62
C GLY A 178 -0.27 -1.42 -15.90
N VAL A 179 -1.28 -0.54 -15.82
CA VAL A 179 -1.79 0.27 -16.92
C VAL A 179 -1.50 1.75 -16.67
N THR A 180 -1.81 2.25 -15.46
CA THR A 180 -1.40 3.57 -14.96
C THR A 180 -1.21 3.53 -13.44
N PRO A 181 0.02 3.66 -12.93
CA PRO A 181 0.22 3.70 -11.49
C PRO A 181 -0.40 4.93 -10.88
N PHE A 182 -1.11 4.73 -9.77
CA PHE A 182 -1.62 5.80 -8.95
C PHE A 182 -0.49 6.34 -8.09
N ILE A 183 0.17 7.37 -8.61
CA ILE A 183 1.32 8.00 -7.97
C ILE A 183 0.81 8.96 -6.88
N TRP A 184 1.13 8.64 -5.64
CA TRP A 184 0.81 9.48 -4.48
C TRP A 184 1.78 10.66 -4.42
N ASN A 185 1.51 11.71 -5.19
CA ASN A 185 2.35 12.90 -5.19
C ASN A 185 2.34 13.60 -3.82
N ALA A 186 3.45 14.25 -3.47
CA ALA A 186 3.56 15.03 -2.25
C ALA A 186 2.42 16.06 -2.12
N GLY A 187 1.79 16.10 -0.95
CA GLY A 187 0.67 16.99 -0.63
C GLY A 187 -0.68 16.56 -1.19
N ILE A 188 -0.76 15.51 -2.00
CA ILE A 188 -2.03 15.00 -2.53
C ILE A 188 -2.70 14.07 -1.53
N THR A 189 -4.02 14.21 -1.45
CA THR A 189 -4.90 13.31 -0.72
C THR A 189 -5.74 12.54 -1.73
N HIS A 190 -5.85 11.25 -1.53
CA HIS A 190 -6.77 10.40 -2.24
C HIS A 190 -7.66 9.67 -1.25
N ASP A 191 -8.81 9.20 -1.70
CA ASP A 191 -9.77 8.56 -0.81
C ASP A 191 -10.39 7.30 -1.40
N VAL A 192 -10.77 6.42 -0.50
CA VAL A 192 -11.36 5.14 -0.78
C VAL A 192 -12.57 4.98 0.13
N ALA A 193 -13.76 4.95 -0.45
CA ALA A 193 -14.99 4.66 0.28
C ALA A 193 -15.32 3.17 0.19
N LEU A 194 -15.91 2.58 1.23
CA LEU A 194 -16.48 1.24 1.22
C LEU A 194 -17.88 1.20 1.80
N THR A 195 -18.73 0.37 1.21
CA THR A 195 -19.98 -0.09 1.83
C THR A 195 -19.92 -1.59 2.03
N LEU A 196 -20.21 -2.04 3.25
CA LEU A 196 -20.33 -3.46 3.57
C LEU A 196 -21.79 -3.86 3.64
N GLN A 197 -22.10 -5.11 3.35
CA GLN A 197 -23.43 -5.69 3.52
C GLN A 197 -23.29 -7.09 4.10
N LEU A 198 -23.99 -7.39 5.19
CA LEU A 198 -24.10 -8.78 5.62
C LEU A 198 -24.89 -9.53 4.55
N SER A 199 -24.34 -10.64 4.04
CA SER A 199 -24.90 -11.40 2.94
C SER A 199 -26.40 -11.62 3.13
N PRO A 200 -27.25 -11.34 2.12
CA PRO A 200 -28.68 -11.66 2.20
C PRO A 200 -28.96 -13.16 2.41
N ALA A 201 -27.99 -14.02 2.09
CA ALA A 201 -28.06 -15.45 2.29
C ALA A 201 -27.48 -15.93 3.63
N ALA A 202 -26.97 -15.02 4.48
CA ALA A 202 -26.51 -15.38 5.81
C ALA A 202 -27.69 -15.87 6.65
N ASP A 203 -27.50 -17.01 7.32
CA ASP A 203 -28.52 -17.57 8.21
C ASP A 203 -28.55 -16.85 9.57
N ASN A 204 -29.40 -17.34 10.47
CA ASN A 204 -29.58 -16.72 11.79
C ASN A 204 -28.35 -16.80 12.70
N ASN A 205 -27.33 -17.59 12.36
CA ASN A 205 -26.11 -17.73 13.16
C ASN A 205 -25.18 -16.51 13.02
N TYR A 206 -25.45 -15.62 12.07
CA TYR A 206 -24.66 -14.39 11.83
C TYR A 206 -25.46 -13.12 12.13
N GLN A 207 -26.75 -13.25 12.45
CA GLN A 207 -27.61 -12.10 12.70
C GLN A 207 -27.31 -11.52 14.08
N SER A 208 -27.41 -10.20 14.23
CA SER A 208 -27.15 -9.45 15.47
C SER A 208 -25.68 -9.30 15.84
N ASP A 209 -24.78 -10.06 15.20
CA ASP A 209 -23.35 -9.87 15.37
C ASP A 209 -22.86 -8.60 14.66
N GLY A 210 -21.59 -8.30 14.88
CA GLY A 210 -20.91 -7.10 14.46
C GLY A 210 -19.52 -7.39 13.93
N VAL A 211 -18.87 -6.34 13.45
CA VAL A 211 -17.47 -6.43 13.01
C VAL A 211 -16.72 -5.16 13.34
N ALA A 212 -15.47 -5.32 13.76
CA ALA A 212 -14.48 -4.27 13.71
C ALA A 212 -13.52 -4.56 12.55
N VAL A 213 -13.44 -3.66 11.57
CA VAL A 213 -12.50 -3.77 10.44
C VAL A 213 -11.43 -2.70 10.57
N THR A 214 -10.17 -3.12 10.61
CA THR A 214 -9.00 -2.24 10.73
C THR A 214 -8.12 -2.38 9.50
N LEU A 215 -7.81 -1.25 8.88
CA LEU A 215 -6.87 -1.15 7.77
C LEU A 215 -5.55 -0.59 8.24
N THR A 216 -4.46 -1.20 7.82
CA THR A 216 -3.09 -0.72 8.01
C THR A 216 -2.47 -0.42 6.66
N ALA A 217 -1.68 0.64 6.57
CA ALA A 217 -1.03 1.04 5.32
C ALA A 217 0.46 1.28 5.51
N THR A 218 1.23 0.86 4.50
CA THR A 218 2.66 1.12 4.41
C THR A 218 2.94 1.83 3.09
N MET A 219 3.87 2.78 3.07
CA MET A 219 4.30 3.48 1.86
C MET A 219 5.79 3.23 1.61
N ALA A 220 6.17 3.09 0.35
CA ALA A 220 7.55 3.08 -0.10
C ALA A 220 7.73 3.98 -1.32
N GLN A 221 9.00 4.19 -1.69
CA GLN A 221 9.36 4.94 -2.89
C GLN A 221 8.79 4.23 -4.11
N TRP A 222 8.43 5.02 -5.12
CA TRP A 222 7.87 4.50 -6.36
C TRP A 222 8.82 3.49 -7.03
N GLU A 223 10.13 3.76 -6.99
CA GLU A 223 11.17 2.96 -7.62
C GLU A 223 11.59 1.72 -6.81
N ASP A 224 11.06 1.52 -5.61
CA ASP A 224 11.42 0.37 -4.76
C ASP A 224 10.86 -0.93 -5.33
N ALA A 225 11.68 -1.68 -6.07
CA ALA A 225 11.30 -2.95 -6.66
C ALA A 225 11.05 -4.08 -5.63
N SER A 226 11.49 -3.91 -4.37
CA SER A 226 11.31 -4.91 -3.31
C SER A 226 9.97 -4.78 -2.58
N PHE A 227 9.27 -3.67 -2.82
CA PHE A 227 8.05 -3.31 -2.12
C PHE A 227 6.79 -3.84 -2.78
#